data_AF-A0A382FC86-F1
#
_entry.id   AF-A0A382FC86-F1
#
_cell.length_a   1.000
_cell.length_b   1.000
_cell.length_c   1.000
_cell.angle_alpha   90.00
_cell.angle_beta   90.00
_cell.angle_gamma   90.00
#
_symmetry.space_group_name_H-M   'P 1'
#
loop_
_entity.id
_entity.type
_entity.pdbx_description
1 polymer ?
#
loop_
_entity_poly.entity_id
_entity_poly.type
_entity_poly.pdbx_seq_one_letter_code
_entity_poly.pdbx_strand_id
1 'polypeptide(L)'
;RWNRKVLFKTPVGDKTKAYSGIKAKLDGARLHGPLEDITVTLSGLTSESGIQKSLFLEMRKSDRLREVIAQLKTSQGSNPILQVKEIEPWSRIPERRMALVTYDP
;
A
#
# COMPACT_ATOMS: atom_id res chain seq x y z
N ARG A 1 -29.81 -18.87 -18.64
CA ARG A 1 -28.43 -18.45 -19.02
C ARG A 1 -27.81 -17.77 -17.81
N TRP A 2 -26.80 -18.38 -17.18
CA TRP A 2 -26.15 -17.83 -15.99
C TRP A 2 -25.19 -16.71 -16.40
N ASN A 3 -25.15 -15.63 -15.64
CA ASN A 3 -24.18 -14.54 -15.82
C ASN A 3 -23.65 -14.08 -14.46
N ARG A 4 -22.40 -13.63 -14.44
CA ARG A 4 -21.77 -13.09 -13.24
C ARG A 4 -20.82 -11.97 -13.60
N LYS A 5 -21.06 -10.79 -13.03
CA LYS A 5 -20.20 -9.62 -13.21
C LYS A 5 -19.15 -9.56 -12.09
N VAL A 6 -17.88 -9.44 -12.48
CA VAL A 6 -16.77 -9.19 -11.55
C VAL A 6 -16.32 -7.74 -11.73
N LEU A 7 -16.47 -6.94 -10.67
CA LEU A 7 -16.08 -5.53 -10.67
C LEU A 7 -14.73 -5.36 -9.96
N PHE A 8 -13.81 -4.66 -10.62
CA PHE A 8 -12.56 -4.22 -10.00
C PHE A 8 -12.67 -2.73 -9.66
N LYS A 9 -12.41 -2.38 -8.39
CA LYS A 9 -12.50 -0.98 -7.92
C LYS A 9 -11.42 -0.08 -8.52
N THR A 10 -10.29 -0.67 -8.90
CA THR A 10 -9.17 -0.01 -9.55
C THR A 10 -8.78 -0.80 -10.80
N PRO A 11 -8.20 -0.16 -11.83
CA PRO A 11 -7.66 -0.89 -12.98
C PRO A 11 -6.68 -1.96 -12.52
N VAL A 12 -6.87 -3.19 -13.00
CA VAL A 12 -6.00 -4.32 -12.66
C VAL A 12 -5.02 -4.52 -13.80
N GLY A 13 -3.82 -3.95 -13.65
CA GLY A 13 -2.71 -4.11 -14.61
C GLY A 13 -1.94 -5.43 -14.49
N ASP A 14 -2.40 -6.36 -13.64
CA ASP A 14 -1.69 -7.61 -13.33
C ASP A 14 -2.61 -8.84 -13.51
N LYS A 15 -2.19 -9.75 -14.39
CA LYS A 15 -2.90 -11.00 -14.70
C LYS A 15 -3.16 -11.86 -13.47
N THR A 16 -2.21 -11.94 -12.53
CA THR A 16 -2.33 -12.79 -11.32
C THR A 16 -3.39 -12.25 -10.37
N LYS A 17 -3.45 -10.92 -10.22
CA LYS A 17 -4.47 -10.24 -9.42
C LYS A 17 -5.85 -10.37 -10.05
N ALA A 18 -5.94 -10.21 -11.36
CA ALA A 18 -7.19 -10.40 -12.10
C ALA A 18 -7.71 -11.83 -11.95
N TYR A 19 -6.85 -12.82 -12.16
CA TYR A 19 -7.19 -14.24 -11.98
C TYR A 19 -7.68 -14.53 -10.55
N SER A 20 -6.98 -14.03 -9.53
CA SER A 20 -7.37 -14.22 -8.14
C SER A 20 -8.75 -13.64 -7.82
N GLY A 21 -9.05 -12.44 -8.34
CA GLY A 21 -10.36 -11.81 -8.17
C GLY A 21 -11.50 -12.55 -8.88
N ILE A 22 -11.24 -13.06 -10.09
CA ILE A 22 -12.21 -13.86 -10.85
C ILE A 22 -12.44 -15.20 -10.16
N LYS A 23 -11.37 -15.92 -9.81
CA LYS A 23 -11.42 -17.22 -9.14
C LYS A 23 -12.22 -17.15 -7.84
N ALA A 24 -11.94 -16.16 -6.98
CA ALA A 24 -12.68 -15.97 -5.72
C ALA A 24 -14.19 -15.77 -5.93
N LYS A 25 -14.61 -15.23 -7.08
CA LYS A 25 -16.04 -15.06 -7.41
C LYS A 25 -16.66 -16.30 -8.06
N LEU A 26 -15.87 -17.13 -8.72
CA LEU A 26 -16.31 -18.39 -9.32
C LEU A 26 -16.34 -19.54 -8.30
N ASP A 27 -15.40 -19.61 -7.36
CA ASP A 27 -15.34 -20.66 -6.33
C ASP A 27 -16.62 -20.70 -5.46
N GLY A 28 -17.26 -19.54 -5.26
CA GLY A 28 -18.54 -19.43 -4.55
C GLY A 28 -19.78 -19.55 -5.43
N ALA A 29 -19.64 -19.71 -6.75
CA ALA A 29 -20.76 -19.78 -7.66
C ALA A 29 -21.30 -21.21 -7.76
N ARG A 30 -22.59 -21.39 -7.45
CA ARG A 30 -23.29 -22.64 -7.73
C ARG A 30 -23.84 -22.59 -9.15
N LEU A 31 -23.37 -23.51 -9.99
CA LEU A 31 -23.95 -23.75 -11.31
C LEU A 31 -25.10 -24.74 -11.15
N HIS A 32 -26.22 -24.46 -11.82
CA HIS A 32 -27.44 -25.29 -11.75
C HIS A 32 -27.37 -26.57 -12.61
N GLY A 33 -26.23 -26.84 -13.24
CA GLY A 33 -26.01 -27.99 -14.12
C GLY A 33 -24.57 -28.06 -14.62
N PRO A 34 -24.26 -29.06 -15.47
CA PRO A 34 -22.96 -29.20 -16.12
C PRO A 34 -22.61 -27.94 -16.91
N LEU A 35 -21.34 -27.58 -16.89
CA LEU A 35 -20.82 -26.45 -17.65
C LEU A 35 -20.46 -26.91 -19.06
N GLU A 36 -21.13 -26.36 -20.06
CA GLU A 36 -20.87 -26.66 -21.48
C GLU A 36 -19.97 -25.60 -22.13
N ASP A 37 -20.17 -24.32 -21.79
CA ASP A 37 -19.44 -23.21 -22.40
C ASP A 37 -19.27 -22.02 -21.41
N ILE A 38 -18.17 -21.27 -21.58
CA ILE A 38 -17.89 -20.03 -20.84
C ILE A 38 -17.51 -18.93 -21.83
N THR A 39 -18.26 -17.82 -21.80
CA THR A 39 -17.87 -16.58 -22.46
C THR A 39 -17.40 -15.55 -21.42
N VAL A 40 -16.24 -14.94 -21.67
CA VAL A 40 -15.70 -13.84 -20.84
C VAL A 40 -15.69 -12.56 -21.66
N THR A 41 -16.28 -11.50 -21.13
CA THR A 41 -16.26 -10.17 -21.74
C THR A 41 -15.47 -9.21 -20.85
N LEU A 42 -14.44 -8.59 -21.42
CA LEU A 42 -13.68 -7.54 -20.75
C LEU A 42 -14.31 -6.18 -21.06
N SER A 43 -14.48 -5.36 -20.03
CA SER A 43 -15.07 -4.03 -20.13
C SER A 43 -14.28 -3.03 -19.31
N GLY A 44 -14.16 -1.77 -19.77
CA GLY A 44 -13.42 -0.73 -19.05
C GLY A 44 -11.91 -0.88 -19.15
N LEU A 45 -11.41 -1.32 -20.31
CA LEU A 45 -9.98 -1.37 -20.60
C LEU A 45 -9.43 0.06 -20.62
N THR A 46 -8.31 0.26 -19.93
CA THR A 46 -7.58 1.54 -19.89
C THR A 46 -6.11 1.28 -20.23
N SER A 47 -5.50 2.20 -20.96
CA SER A 47 -4.09 2.12 -21.36
C SER A 47 -3.14 2.39 -20.20
N GLU A 48 -3.54 3.26 -19.27
CA GLU A 48 -2.73 3.65 -18.13
C GLU A 48 -3.50 3.45 -16.82
N SER A 49 -2.79 3.02 -15.79
CA SER A 49 -3.31 2.90 -14.43
C SER A 49 -2.48 3.77 -13.50
N GLY A 50 -3.12 4.80 -12.94
CA GLY A 50 -2.52 5.65 -11.91
C GLY A 50 -2.66 4.97 -10.55
N ILE A 51 -1.56 4.52 -9.98
CA ILE A 51 -1.53 4.10 -8.58
C ILE A 51 -1.01 5.29 -7.78
N GLN A 52 -1.86 5.88 -6.94
CA GLN A 52 -1.39 6.83 -5.93
C GLN A 52 -0.59 6.06 -4.89
N LYS A 53 0.74 6.07 -5.05
CA LYS A 53 1.65 5.53 -4.05
C LYS A 53 1.59 6.43 -2.82
N SER A 54 1.59 5.83 -1.62
CA SER A 54 1.79 6.59 -0.38
C SER A 54 3.13 7.33 -0.46
N LEU A 55 3.13 8.60 -0.07
CA LEU A 55 4.35 9.42 0.05
C LEU A 55 5.37 8.81 1.04
N PHE A 56 4.94 7.87 1.88
CA PHE A 56 5.73 7.30 2.97
C PHE A 56 6.10 5.81 2.77
N LEU A 57 5.74 5.19 1.63
CA LEU A 57 6.17 3.81 1.32
C LEU A 57 7.67 3.72 0.99
N GLU A 58 8.35 4.86 0.83
CA GLU A 58 9.77 4.95 0.51
C GLU A 58 10.66 5.05 1.77
N MET A 59 10.53 4.12 2.71
CA MET A 59 11.59 3.85 3.71
C MET A 59 12.92 3.38 3.08
N ARG A 60 13.07 3.44 1.74
CA ARG A 60 14.30 3.28 0.95
C ARG A 60 14.80 4.60 0.36
N LYS A 61 14.62 5.71 1.09
CA LYS A 61 15.19 7.03 0.79
C LYS A 61 16.05 7.54 1.95
N SER A 62 16.80 6.66 2.62
CA SER A 62 17.77 7.08 3.65
C SER A 62 18.68 8.20 3.14
N ASP A 63 19.13 8.11 1.89
CA ASP A 63 20.07 9.07 1.31
C ASP A 63 19.42 10.42 0.98
N ARG A 64 18.19 10.41 0.48
CA ARG A 64 17.44 11.65 0.24
C ARG A 64 16.98 12.31 1.55
N LEU A 65 16.63 11.51 2.56
CA LEU A 65 16.29 12.03 3.89
C LEU A 65 17.52 12.65 4.56
N ARG A 66 18.70 12.01 4.45
CA ARG A 66 19.99 12.56 4.87
C ARG A 66 20.30 13.91 4.23
N GLU A 67 20.11 14.02 2.91
CA GLU A 67 20.34 15.25 2.17
C GLU A 67 19.42 16.40 2.63
N VAL A 68 18.13 16.11 2.82
CA VAL A 68 17.16 17.09 3.34
C VAL A 68 17.52 17.52 4.76
N ILE A 69 17.93 16.60 5.63
CA ILE A 69 18.38 16.93 6.98
C ILE A 69 19.63 17.83 6.95
N ALA A 70 20.57 17.56 6.05
CA ALA A 70 21.76 18.40 5.89
C ALA A 70 21.39 19.82 5.43
N GLN A 71 20.48 19.96 4.47
CA GLN A 71 20.00 21.27 4.01
C GLN A 71 19.26 22.02 5.12
N LEU A 72 18.43 21.34 5.92
CA LEU A 72 17.74 21.94 7.06
C LEU A 72 18.69 22.37 8.17
N LYS A 73 19.71 21.56 8.49
CA LYS A 73 20.79 21.93 9.43
C LYS A 73 21.51 23.20 8.97
N THR A 74 21.78 23.33 7.68
CA THR A 74 22.42 24.54 7.11
C THR A 74 21.49 25.76 7.15
N SER A 75 20.20 25.58 6.87
CA SER A 75 19.22 26.67 6.85
C SER A 75 18.80 27.16 8.24
N GLN A 76 18.70 26.27 9.23
CA GLN A 76 18.11 26.54 10.54
C GLN A 76 19.10 26.35 11.70
N GLY A 77 20.36 26.03 11.41
CA GLY A 77 21.43 25.77 12.40
C GLY A 77 21.30 24.47 13.18
N SER A 78 20.17 23.75 13.07
CA SER A 78 19.91 22.50 13.79
C SER A 78 18.99 21.58 12.98
N ASN A 79 18.88 20.31 13.38
CA ASN A 79 17.96 19.36 12.75
C ASN A 79 16.56 19.45 13.39
N PRO A 80 15.52 19.92 12.67
CA PRO A 80 14.18 20.00 13.21
C PRO A 80 13.42 18.66 13.17
N ILE A 81 13.98 17.61 12.56
CA ILE A 81 13.30 16.33 12.41
C ILE A 81 13.43 15.49 13.68
N LEU A 82 12.28 15.14 14.26
CA LEU A 82 12.16 14.27 15.43
C LEU A 82 11.57 12.91 15.02
N GLN A 83 12.06 11.84 15.65
CA GLN A 83 11.49 10.50 15.55
C GLN A 83 10.95 10.05 16.91
N VAL A 84 9.86 9.31 16.90
CA VAL A 84 9.35 8.63 18.09
C VAL A 84 10.20 7.39 18.31
N LYS A 85 10.86 7.29 19.46
CA LYS A 85 11.67 6.13 19.82
C LYS A 85 11.24 5.59 21.17
N GLU A 86 11.23 4.26 21.29
CA GLU A 86 11.06 3.59 22.57
C GLU A 86 12.31 3.81 23.44
N ILE A 87 12.11 4.32 24.66
CA ILE A 87 13.21 4.61 25.61
C ILE A 87 13.09 3.77 26.87
N GLU A 88 11.90 3.71 27.47
CA GLU A 88 11.65 2.87 28.66
C GLU A 88 10.49 1.90 28.43
N PRO A 89 10.68 0.82 27.65
CA PRO A 89 9.62 -0.16 27.37
C PRO A 89 9.01 -0.77 28.65
N TRP A 90 9.81 -0.90 29.71
CA TRP A 90 9.41 -1.43 31.01
C TRP A 90 8.69 -0.42 31.91
N SER A 91 8.57 0.84 31.49
CA SER A 91 7.91 1.86 32.30
C SER A 91 6.42 1.54 32.46
N ARG A 92 5.91 1.67 33.69
CA ARG A 92 4.48 1.51 33.95
C ARG A 92 3.66 2.71 33.46
N ILE A 93 4.32 3.83 33.16
CA ILE A 93 3.71 5.06 32.65
C ILE A 93 3.83 5.05 31.11
N PRO A 94 2.72 4.96 30.35
CA PRO A 94 2.74 4.89 28.89
C PRO A 94 3.52 6.03 28.22
N GLU A 95 3.42 7.24 28.76
CA GLU A 95 4.07 8.44 28.27
C GLU A 95 5.60 8.40 28.40
N ARG A 96 6.14 7.54 29.29
CA ARG A 96 7.59 7.34 29.44
C ARG A 96 8.16 6.29 28.51
N ARG A 97 7.30 5.46 27.90
CA ARG A 97 7.76 4.40 26.99
C ARG A 97 8.32 4.98 25.69
N MET A 98 7.79 6.12 25.27
CA MET A 98 8.11 6.78 24.00
C MET A 98 8.66 8.18 24.27
N ALA A 99 9.65 8.61 23.50
CA ALA A 99 10.03 10.02 23.46
C ALA A 99 10.32 10.48 22.03
N LEU A 100 10.20 11.79 21.84
CA LEU A 100 10.68 12.46 20.64
C LEU A 100 12.18 12.67 20.78
N VAL A 101 12.95 12.03 19.90
CA VAL A 101 14.39 12.20 19.81
C VAL A 101 14.75 12.76 18.45
N THR A 102 15.80 13.57 18.38
CA THR A 102 16.31 14.05 17.09
C THR A 102 16.65 12.85 16.21
N TYR A 103 16.12 12.87 14.99
CA TYR A 103 16.38 11.81 14.02
C TYR A 103 17.81 11.99 13.48
N ASP A 104 18.67 11.00 13.71
CA ASP A 104 20.01 10.94 13.14
C ASP A 104 20.11 9.66 12.28
N PRO A 105 20.27 9.78 10.94
CA PRO A 105 20.21 8.67 9.99
C PRO A 105 21.49 7.84 9.86
#